data_AF-X0Z394-F1
#
_entry.id   AF-X0Z394-F1
#
_cell.length_a   1.000
_cell.length_b   1.000
_cell.length_c   1.000
_cell.angle_alpha   90.00
_cell.angle_beta   90.00
_cell.angle_gamma   90.00
#
_symmetry.space_group_name_H-M   'P 1'
#
loop_
_entity.id
_entity.type
_entity.pdbx_description
1 polymer ?
#
loop_
_entity_poly.entity_id
_entity_poly.type
_entity_poly.pdbx_seq_one_letter_code
_entity_poly.pdbx_strand_id
1 'polypeptide(L)'
;MPAKYYTKLPQTLNEINITGGEPFLRKDLIEVVDTIYTHNKNTRFVFSSNGLLPKLITDKVKEIKKLGAKVGIRISVDGIGEVHDQSRGIVGAFDKTMLTIEKLKQLEIKD
;
A
#
# COMPACT_ATOMS: atom_id res chain seq x y z
N MET A 1 1.51 -8.77 14.18
CA MET A 1 1.18 -7.96 15.38
C MET A 1 -0.26 -7.51 15.27
N PRO A 2 -1.17 -7.94 16.16
CA PRO A 2 -2.59 -7.57 16.10
C PRO A 2 -2.85 -6.05 16.09
N ALA A 3 -3.95 -5.61 15.47
CA ALA A 3 -4.29 -4.19 15.29
C ALA A 3 -4.27 -3.38 16.60
N LYS A 4 -4.79 -3.96 17.69
CA LYS A 4 -4.85 -3.32 19.03
C LYS A 4 -3.53 -2.74 19.54
N TYR A 5 -2.38 -3.27 19.12
CA TYR A 5 -1.08 -2.80 19.60
C TYR A 5 -0.66 -1.45 19.00
N TYR A 6 -1.21 -1.08 17.84
CA TYR A 6 -0.87 0.17 17.18
C TYR A 6 -1.47 1.42 17.86
N THR A 7 -2.39 1.23 18.81
CA THR A 7 -2.88 2.30 19.71
C THR A 7 -1.79 2.91 20.59
N LYS A 8 -0.64 2.24 20.71
CA LYS A 8 0.52 2.72 21.48
C LYS A 8 1.48 3.59 20.68
N LEU A 9 1.21 3.81 19.39
CA LEU A 9 2.07 4.65 18.55
C LEU A 9 1.98 6.12 18.98
N PRO A 10 3.09 6.88 18.91
CA PRO A 10 3.05 8.32 19.19
C PRO A 10 2.09 9.06 18.25
N GLN A 11 1.25 9.93 18.80
CA GLN A 11 0.34 10.78 18.03
C GLN A 11 1.06 11.90 17.25
N THR A 12 2.36 12.06 17.48
CA THR A 12 3.23 13.02 16.77
C THR A 12 3.69 12.51 15.40
N LEU A 13 3.36 11.26 15.03
CA LEU A 13 3.71 10.70 13.73
C LEU A 13 2.86 11.33 12.62
N ASN A 14 3.54 11.94 11.65
CA ASN A 14 2.90 12.56 10.49
C ASN A 14 2.73 11.60 9.31
N GLU A 15 3.64 10.63 9.18
CA GLU A 15 3.62 9.63 8.12
C GLU A 15 4.03 8.27 8.68
N ILE A 16 3.34 7.22 8.24
CA ILE A 16 3.68 5.83 8.54
C ILE A 16 3.81 5.08 7.22
N ASN A 17 4.99 4.53 6.97
CA ASN A 17 5.23 3.64 5.86
C ASN A 17 4.94 2.18 6.27
N ILE A 18 3.96 1.58 5.63
CA ILE A 18 3.56 0.18 5.80
C ILE A 18 4.23 -0.63 4.68
N THR A 19 5.13 -1.51 5.10
CA THR A 19 5.95 -2.37 4.24
C THR A 19 5.91 -3.82 4.75
N GLY A 20 6.83 -4.67 4.30
CA GLY A 20 6.98 -6.06 4.69
C GLY A 20 7.36 -6.91 3.48
N GLY A 21 6.67 -8.05 3.31
CA GLY A 21 6.64 -8.75 2.03
C GLY A 21 5.72 -8.00 1.05
N GLU A 22 4.42 -8.29 1.10
CA GLU A 22 3.40 -7.53 0.39
C GLU A 22 2.31 -7.09 1.38
N PRO A 23 2.25 -5.78 1.75
CA PRO A 23 1.35 -5.30 2.79
C PRO A 23 -0.13 -5.58 2.49
N PHE A 24 -0.54 -5.55 1.21
CA PHE A 24 -1.94 -5.75 0.83
C PHE A 24 -2.43 -7.20 0.96
N LEU A 25 -1.53 -8.17 1.19
CA LEU A 25 -1.90 -9.56 1.54
C LEU A 25 -2.31 -9.72 3.01
N ARG A 26 -2.07 -8.70 3.84
CA ARG A 26 -2.41 -8.76 5.26
C ARG A 26 -3.94 -8.71 5.44
N LYS A 27 -4.50 -9.77 6.04
CA LYS A 27 -5.96 -9.95 6.19
C LYS A 27 -6.63 -8.83 7.00
N ASP A 28 -5.99 -8.39 8.07
CA ASP A 28 -6.45 -7.34 8.99
C ASP A 28 -5.94 -5.94 8.62
N LEU A 29 -5.48 -5.72 7.37
CA LEU A 29 -4.86 -4.43 7.00
C LEU A 29 -5.78 -3.23 7.25
N ILE A 30 -7.06 -3.34 6.92
CA ILE A 30 -8.03 -2.25 7.08
C ILE A 30 -8.21 -1.92 8.56
N GLU A 31 -8.32 -2.93 9.42
CA GLU A 31 -8.44 -2.78 10.87
C GLU A 31 -7.19 -2.11 11.47
N VAL A 32 -6.00 -2.46 10.97
CA VAL A 32 -4.74 -1.82 11.38
C VAL A 32 -4.73 -0.35 11.04
N VAL A 33 -5.07 0.00 9.79
CA VAL A 33 -5.09 1.40 9.34
C VAL A 33 -6.15 2.19 10.12
N ASP A 34 -7.34 1.64 10.29
CA ASP A 34 -8.43 2.26 11.05
C ASP A 34 -8.06 2.49 12.53
N THR A 35 -7.43 1.50 13.16
CA THR A 35 -6.97 1.62 14.55
C THR A 35 -5.97 2.76 14.71
N ILE A 36 -5.00 2.86 13.79
CA ILE A 36 -4.01 3.94 13.81
C ILE A 36 -4.67 5.29 13.54
N TYR A 37 -5.50 5.36 12.50
CA TYR A 37 -6.13 6.60 12.04
C TYR A 37 -7.10 7.17 13.07
N THR A 38 -7.86 6.31 13.76
CA THR A 38 -8.76 6.73 14.84
C THR A 38 -7.99 7.30 16.02
N HIS A 39 -6.78 6.80 16.28
CA HIS A 39 -5.91 7.31 17.34
C HIS A 39 -5.15 8.58 16.92
N ASN A 40 -4.84 8.75 15.63
CA ASN A 40 -4.18 9.93 15.07
C ASN A 40 -4.69 10.25 13.65
N LYS A 41 -5.68 11.15 13.56
CA LYS A 41 -6.33 11.53 12.30
C LYS A 41 -5.43 12.28 11.31
N ASN A 42 -4.28 12.79 11.76
CA ASN A 42 -3.36 13.53 10.91
C ASN A 42 -2.34 12.63 10.22
N THR A 43 -2.26 11.35 10.59
CA THR A 43 -1.33 10.40 9.99
C THR A 43 -1.61 10.20 8.50
N ARG A 44 -0.58 10.36 7.67
CA ARG A 44 -0.55 9.87 6.30
C ARG A 44 -0.04 8.44 6.28
N PHE A 45 -0.70 7.57 5.53
CA PHE A 45 -0.27 6.20 5.31
C PHE A 45 0.40 6.08 3.95
N VAL A 46 1.61 5.55 3.93
CA VAL A 46 2.32 5.20 2.70
C VAL A 46 2.45 3.70 2.64
N PHE A 47 2.13 3.09 1.49
CA PHE A 47 2.30 1.65 1.29
C PHE A 47 3.41 1.39 0.28
N SER A 48 4.41 0.61 0.68
CA SER A 48 5.44 0.13 -0.24
C SER A 48 4.99 -1.25 -0.75
N SER A 49 4.68 -1.37 -2.04
CA SER A 49 4.14 -2.60 -2.64
C SER A 49 4.95 -3.04 -3.84
N ASN A 50 4.98 -4.36 -4.06
CA ASN A 50 5.60 -4.94 -5.25
C ASN A 50 4.79 -4.70 -6.53
N GLY A 51 3.53 -4.26 -6.44
CA GLY A 51 2.69 -3.95 -7.60
C GLY A 51 2.17 -5.16 -8.39
N LEU A 52 2.41 -6.39 -7.93
CA LEU A 52 2.12 -7.62 -8.70
C LEU A 52 0.66 -8.06 -8.63
N LEU A 53 -0.13 -7.48 -7.72
CA LEU A 53 -1.52 -7.86 -7.47
C LEU A 53 -2.50 -6.68 -7.72
N PRO A 54 -2.66 -6.20 -8.97
CA PRO A 54 -3.41 -4.97 -9.26
C PRO A 54 -4.79 -4.93 -8.65
N LYS A 55 -5.57 -6.01 -8.77
CA LYS A 55 -6.93 -6.06 -8.24
C LYS A 55 -6.95 -5.94 -6.72
N LEU A 56 -6.22 -6.81 -6.02
CA LEU A 56 -6.16 -6.83 -4.56
C LEU A 56 -5.72 -5.48 -3.99
N ILE A 57 -4.64 -4.92 -4.55
CA ILE A 57 -4.10 -3.62 -4.14
C ILE A 57 -5.18 -2.55 -4.30
N THR A 58 -5.79 -2.44 -5.48
CA THR A 58 -6.79 -1.40 -5.74
C THR A 58 -8.05 -1.54 -4.88
N ASP A 59 -8.51 -2.76 -4.61
CA ASP A 59 -9.67 -3.01 -3.76
C ASP A 59 -9.40 -2.60 -2.31
N LYS A 60 -8.24 -3.00 -1.76
CA LYS A 60 -7.84 -2.60 -0.41
C LYS A 60 -7.63 -1.09 -0.27
N VAL A 61 -7.06 -0.46 -1.28
CA VAL A 61 -6.86 1.00 -1.28
C VAL A 61 -8.19 1.74 -1.29
N LYS A 62 -9.19 1.27 -2.05
CA LYS A 62 -10.55 1.81 -2.00
C LYS A 62 -11.16 1.66 -0.62
N GLU A 63 -11.00 0.51 0.04
CA GLU A 63 -11.46 0.31 1.42
C GLU A 63 -10.81 1.31 2.39
N ILE A 64 -9.48 1.51 2.29
CA ILE A 64 -8.77 2.47 3.14
C ILE A 64 -9.22 3.91 2.86
N LYS A 65 -9.41 4.31 1.60
CA LYS A 65 -9.91 5.66 1.26
C LYS A 65 -11.26 5.95 1.93
N LYS A 66 -12.14 4.96 2.10
CA LYS A 66 -13.44 5.14 2.77
C LYS A 66 -13.31 5.55 4.23
N LEU A 67 -12.17 5.28 4.87
CA LEU A 67 -11.88 5.74 6.24
C LEU A 67 -11.58 7.25 6.30
N GLY A 68 -11.31 7.90 5.16
CA GLY A 68 -10.90 9.30 5.09
C GLY A 68 -9.39 9.54 5.32
N ALA A 69 -8.61 8.47 5.47
CA ALA A 69 -7.17 8.55 5.66
C ALA A 69 -6.44 9.08 4.40
N LYS A 70 -5.37 9.84 4.61
CA LYS A 70 -4.46 10.25 3.51
C LYS A 70 -3.59 9.07 3.12
N VAL A 71 -3.59 8.68 1.85
CA VAL A 71 -2.89 7.49 1.35
C VAL A 71 -1.94 7.84 0.21
N GLY A 72 -0.71 7.33 0.30
CA GLY A 72 0.24 7.22 -0.81
C GLY A 72 0.65 5.78 -1.03
N ILE A 73 1.05 5.45 -2.27
CA ILE A 73 1.52 4.10 -2.62
C ILE A 73 2.77 4.22 -3.47
N ARG A 74 3.85 3.60 -3.00
CA ARG A 74 5.12 3.47 -3.71
C ARG A 74 5.17 2.09 -4.32
N ILE A 75 5.29 2.04 -5.64
CA ILE A 75 5.40 0.80 -6.39
C ILE A 75 6.86 0.57 -6.75
N SER A 76 7.41 -0.57 -6.33
CA SER A 76 8.81 -0.91 -6.56
C SER A 76 9.02 -1.43 -7.99
N VAL A 77 9.74 -0.67 -8.81
CA VAL A 77 10.11 -1.00 -10.20
C VAL A 77 11.63 -1.11 -10.32
N ASP A 78 12.15 -2.34 -10.44
CA ASP A 78 13.59 -2.62 -10.46
C ASP A 78 14.21 -2.73 -11.87
N GLY A 79 13.48 -2.30 -12.90
CA GLY A 79 13.91 -2.39 -14.30
C GLY A 79 12.76 -2.08 -15.26
N ILE A 80 13.07 -2.00 -16.54
CA ILE A 80 12.05 -1.83 -17.59
C ILE A 80 11.86 -3.17 -18.30
N GLY A 81 10.59 -3.57 -18.52
CA GLY A 81 10.25 -4.80 -19.22
C GLY A 81 10.88 -6.04 -18.58
N GLU A 82 11.56 -6.85 -19.40
CA GLU A 82 12.16 -8.11 -18.97
C GLU A 82 13.20 -7.97 -17.85
N VAL A 83 13.86 -6.81 -17.72
CA VAL A 83 14.82 -6.57 -16.61
C VAL A 83 14.10 -6.63 -15.26
N HIS A 84 12.90 -6.08 -15.18
CA HIS A 84 12.08 -6.17 -13.96
C HIS A 84 11.60 -7.61 -13.72
N ASP A 85 11.15 -8.29 -14.77
CA ASP A 85 10.69 -9.68 -14.69
C ASP A 85 11.79 -10.61 -14.18
N GLN A 86 13.02 -10.45 -14.70
CA GLN A 86 14.20 -11.21 -14.26
C GLN A 86 14.56 -10.89 -12.81
N SER A 87 14.61 -9.61 -12.44
CA SER A 87 14.88 -9.18 -11.06
C SER A 87 13.87 -9.76 -10.06
N ARG A 88 12.60 -9.84 -10.47
CA ARG A 88 11.51 -10.39 -9.65
C ARG A 88 11.33 -11.90 -9.76
N GLY A 89 11.98 -12.55 -10.72
CA GLY A 89 11.79 -13.97 -11.03
C GLY A 89 10.37 -14.32 -11.50
N ILE A 90 9.64 -13.37 -12.07
CA ILE A 90 8.23 -13.52 -12.46
C ILE A 90 8.04 -12.95 -13.86
N VAL A 91 7.62 -13.81 -14.80
CA VAL A 91 7.27 -13.38 -16.16
C VAL A 91 6.00 -12.49 -16.12
N GLY A 92 6.05 -11.36 -16.82
CA GLY A 92 5.00 -10.35 -16.86
C GLY A 92 4.86 -9.56 -15.56
N ALA A 93 5.89 -9.51 -14.71
CA ALA A 93 5.90 -8.69 -13.51
C ALA A 93 5.79 -7.20 -13.86
N PHE A 94 6.55 -6.74 -14.86
CA PHE A 94 6.58 -5.33 -15.27
C PHE A 94 5.19 -4.86 -15.67
N ASP A 95 4.51 -5.62 -16.54
CA ASP A 95 3.17 -5.27 -17.02
C ASP A 95 2.14 -5.24 -15.89
N LYS A 96 2.21 -6.19 -14.95
CA LYS A 96 1.34 -6.18 -13.75
C LYS A 96 1.60 -4.95 -12.90
N THR A 97 2.87 -4.62 -12.68
CA THR A 97 3.29 -3.44 -11.91
C THR A 97 2.80 -2.15 -12.56
N MET A 98 2.93 -2.02 -13.89
CA MET A 98 2.43 -0.89 -14.66
C MET A 98 0.89 -0.80 -14.62
N LEU A 99 0.19 -1.93 -14.74
CA LEU A 99 -1.27 -1.97 -14.59
C LEU A 99 -1.72 -1.52 -13.19
N THR A 100 -0.98 -1.90 -12.14
CA THR A 100 -1.23 -1.42 -10.78
C THR A 100 -1.09 0.10 -10.71
N ILE A 101 0.02 0.65 -11.24
CA ILE A 101 0.26 2.10 -11.27
C ILE A 101 -0.88 2.82 -12.00
N GLU A 102 -1.30 2.33 -13.17
CA GLU A 102 -2.39 2.91 -13.95
C GLU A 102 -3.71 2.95 -13.15
N LYS A 103 -4.09 1.82 -12.54
CA LYS A 103 -5.32 1.75 -11.73
C LYS A 103 -5.26 2.65 -10.51
N LEU A 104 -4.09 2.78 -9.86
CA LEU A 104 -3.93 3.69 -8.73
C LEU A 104 -4.04 5.15 -9.15
N LYS A 105 -3.51 5.52 -10.31
CA LYS A 105 -3.71 6.87 -10.90
C LYS A 105 -5.20 7.15 -11.17
N GLN A 106 -5.95 6.18 -11.69
CA GLN A 106 -7.40 6.31 -11.89
C GLN A 106 -8.18 6.50 -10.58
N LEU A 107 -7.63 6.05 -9.45
CA LEU A 107 -8.19 6.27 -8.11
C LEU A 107 -7.71 7.58 -7.46
N GLU A 108 -6.99 8.43 -8.21
CA GLU A 108 -6.39 9.68 -7.75
C GLU A 108 -5.46 9.48 -6.54
N ILE A 109 -4.85 8.30 -6.43
CA ILE A 109 -3.83 8.02 -5.43
C ILE A 109 -2.51 8.57 -5.93
N LYS A 110 -1.82 9.32 -5.06
CA LYS A 110 -0.54 9.97 -5.35
C LYS A 110 0.49 9.59 -4.31
N ASP A 111 1.73 9.46 -4.74
CA ASP A 111 2.93 9.55 -3.92
C ASP A 111 4.10 10.04 -4.77
#